data_AF-A0A1G4KJX6-F1
#
_entry.id   AF-A0A1G4KJX6-F1
#
_cell.length_a   1.000
_cell.length_b   1.000
_cell.length_c   1.000
_cell.angle_alpha   90.00
_cell.angle_beta   90.00
_cell.angle_gamma   90.00
#
_symmetry.space_group_name_H-M   'P 1'
#
loop_
_entity.id
_entity.type
_entity.pdbx_description
1 polymer ?
#
loop_
_entity_poly.entity_id
_entity_poly.type
_entity_poly.pdbx_seq_one_letter_code
_entity_poly.pdbx_strand_id
1 'polypeptide(L)'
;MGSYPEQSPAPSSVQPVGGITTENDRKRRDNINDKIQQLLKMIPPDFFEDYYKRKDSTEEGSVNAAALGLNSKAKGTGTKDGKPNKGQILTQAVEYIAHMQGQVDAKNREEVELIIKIKELSKQMGVFVNDINIQNTSAEVALARIGVGPLADAPGEFDRDQNNNNFDYGGYDEYGSGA
;
A
#
# COMPACT_ATOMS: atom_id res chain seq x y z
N MET A 1 32.67 -71.67 -17.27
CA MET A 1 33.24 -70.32 -17.10
C MET A 1 32.26 -69.33 -17.71
N GLY A 2 31.73 -68.42 -16.91
CA GLY A 2 30.73 -67.44 -17.34
C GLY A 2 30.08 -66.76 -16.12
N SER A 3 30.90 -66.10 -15.30
CA SER A 3 30.44 -65.28 -14.17
C SER A 3 30.09 -63.88 -14.67
N TYR A 4 28.82 -63.51 -14.60
CA TYR A 4 28.38 -62.13 -14.78
C TYR A 4 28.72 -61.31 -13.52
N PRO A 5 29.19 -60.06 -13.64
CA PRO A 5 29.46 -59.23 -12.48
C PRO A 5 28.15 -58.69 -11.90
N GLU A 6 28.00 -58.87 -10.59
CA GLU A 6 26.95 -58.34 -9.73
C GLU A 6 27.08 -56.81 -9.66
N GLN A 7 26.10 -56.07 -10.19
CA GLN A 7 26.05 -54.61 -10.09
C GLN A 7 25.54 -54.22 -8.69
N SER A 8 26.41 -53.59 -7.90
CA SER A 8 26.06 -52.99 -6.61
C SER A 8 25.10 -51.81 -6.80
N PRO A 9 24.11 -51.61 -5.93
CA PRO A 9 23.20 -50.47 -6.03
C PRO A 9 23.96 -49.20 -5.64
N ALA A 10 24.08 -48.25 -6.57
CA ALA A 10 24.61 -46.93 -6.29
C ALA A 10 23.68 -46.18 -5.33
N PRO A 11 24.19 -45.49 -4.30
CA PRO A 11 23.37 -44.65 -3.44
C PRO A 11 22.83 -43.47 -4.26
N SER A 12 21.51 -43.44 -4.47
CA SER A 12 20.79 -42.31 -5.05
C SER A 12 20.85 -41.14 -4.04
N SER A 13 21.90 -40.32 -4.16
CA SER A 13 21.99 -39.04 -3.48
C SER A 13 21.10 -38.04 -4.23
N VAL A 14 19.78 -38.16 -4.06
CA VAL A 14 18.88 -37.02 -4.31
C VAL A 14 19.20 -35.99 -3.24
N GLN A 15 20.06 -35.04 -3.57
CA GLN A 15 20.26 -33.88 -2.71
C GLN A 15 18.92 -33.14 -2.61
N PRO A 16 18.53 -32.69 -1.40
CA PRO A 16 17.34 -31.87 -1.26
C PRO A 16 17.61 -30.59 -2.06
N VAL A 17 16.75 -30.28 -3.04
CA VAL A 17 16.73 -29.01 -3.77
C VAL A 17 16.19 -27.94 -2.81
N GLY A 18 16.90 -27.73 -1.71
CA GLY A 18 16.64 -26.74 -0.70
C GLY A 18 17.65 -25.62 -0.85
N GLY A 19 17.20 -24.47 -1.35
CA GLY A 19 17.80 -23.19 -0.99
C GLY A 19 18.78 -22.56 -1.97
N ILE A 20 18.37 -22.35 -3.23
CA ILE A 20 18.92 -21.22 -4.01
C ILE A 20 17.79 -20.22 -4.24
N THR A 21 17.32 -19.58 -3.18
CA THR A 21 16.81 -18.21 -3.36
C THR A 21 18.04 -17.40 -3.69
N THR A 22 18.16 -16.95 -4.94
CA THR A 22 19.25 -16.06 -5.34
C THR A 22 19.32 -14.87 -4.38
N GLU A 23 20.50 -14.28 -4.17
CA GLU A 23 20.63 -13.08 -3.31
C GLU A 23 19.62 -11.99 -3.70
N ASN A 24 19.25 -11.95 -4.98
CA ASN A 24 18.21 -11.08 -5.52
C ASN A 24 16.82 -11.37 -4.95
N ASP A 25 16.43 -12.65 -4.78
CA ASP A 25 15.16 -13.00 -4.15
C ASP A 25 15.11 -12.59 -2.67
N ARG A 26 16.24 -12.76 -1.96
CA ARG A 26 16.36 -12.28 -0.58
C ARG A 26 16.21 -10.76 -0.49
N LYS A 27 16.94 -10.00 -1.33
CA LYS A 27 16.82 -8.53 -1.43
C LYS A 27 15.39 -8.11 -1.76
N ARG A 28 14.71 -8.78 -2.69
CA ARG A 28 13.31 -8.51 -3.04
C ARG A 28 12.37 -8.71 -1.85
N ARG A 29 12.52 -9.81 -1.12
CA ARG A 29 11.70 -10.11 0.07
C ARG A 29 11.91 -9.10 1.19
N ASP A 30 13.16 -8.69 1.41
CA ASP A 30 13.51 -7.69 2.43
C ASP A 30 12.94 -6.31 2.06
N ASN A 31 13.11 -5.88 0.80
CA ASN A 31 12.51 -4.65 0.28
C ASN A 31 10.97 -4.62 0.43
N ILE A 32 10.29 -5.74 0.17
CA ILE A 32 8.84 -5.85 0.35
C ILE A 32 8.47 -5.73 1.83
N ASN A 33 9.22 -6.40 2.71
CA ASN A 33 8.97 -6.32 4.15
C ASN A 33 9.15 -4.89 4.67
N ASP A 34 10.19 -4.20 4.24
CA ASP A 34 10.46 -2.82 4.65
C ASP A 34 9.34 -1.89 4.22
N LYS A 35 8.81 -2.04 2.99
CA LYS A 35 7.66 -1.27 2.52
C LYS A 35 6.39 -1.56 3.33
N ILE A 36 6.13 -2.82 3.69
CA ILE A 36 4.99 -3.17 4.55
C ILE A 36 5.14 -2.54 5.95
N GLN A 37 6.36 -2.50 6.49
CA GLN A 37 6.61 -1.86 7.79
C GLN A 37 6.50 -0.32 7.73
N GLN A 38 6.93 0.29 6.63
CA GLN A 38 6.70 1.72 6.40
C GLN A 38 5.21 2.03 6.34
N LEU A 39 4.42 1.18 5.65
CA LEU A 39 2.98 1.32 5.55
C LEU A 39 2.31 1.27 6.92
N LEU A 40 2.71 0.33 7.80
CA LEU A 40 2.25 0.28 9.18
C LEU A 40 2.52 1.58 9.95
N LYS A 41 3.64 2.27 9.70
CA LYS A 41 3.96 3.54 10.37
C LYS A 41 3.13 4.73 9.88
N MET A 42 2.63 4.68 8.64
CA MET A 42 1.85 5.77 8.05
C MET A 42 0.36 5.72 8.41
N ILE A 43 -0.17 4.53 8.73
CA ILE A 43 -1.57 4.34 9.07
C ILE A 43 -1.78 4.72 10.55
N PRO A 44 -2.76 5.58 10.90
CA PRO A 44 -3.05 5.92 12.28
C PRO A 44 -3.37 4.68 13.13
N PRO A 45 -2.93 4.64 14.40
CA PRO A 45 -3.12 3.47 15.27
C PRO A 45 -4.59 3.13 15.50
N ASP A 46 -5.49 4.12 15.38
CA ASP A 46 -6.94 3.99 15.55
C ASP A 46 -7.55 2.98 14.56
N PHE A 47 -6.99 2.88 13.34
CA PHE A 47 -7.39 1.88 12.34
C PHE A 47 -7.06 0.45 12.79
N PHE A 48 -6.20 0.29 13.81
CA PHE A 48 -5.82 -1.01 14.34
C PHE A 48 -6.53 -1.38 15.66
N GLU A 49 -7.37 -0.51 16.22
CA GLU A 49 -8.01 -0.73 17.54
C GLU A 49 -8.79 -2.04 17.62
N ASP A 50 -9.57 -2.37 16.61
CA ASP A 50 -10.37 -3.61 16.59
C ASP A 50 -9.49 -4.87 16.60
N TYR A 51 -8.24 -4.77 16.14
CA TYR A 51 -7.29 -5.87 16.21
C TYR A 51 -6.64 -5.96 17.60
N TYR A 52 -6.40 -4.83 18.26
CA TYR A 52 -5.88 -4.81 19.62
C TYR A 52 -6.93 -5.25 20.67
N LYS A 53 -8.19 -4.82 20.54
CA LYS A 53 -9.29 -5.19 21.44
C LYS A 53 -9.63 -6.69 21.41
N ARG A 54 -9.43 -7.34 20.26
CA ARG A 54 -9.60 -8.80 20.11
C ARG A 54 -8.52 -9.62 20.81
N LYS A 55 -7.35 -9.03 21.10
CA LYS A 55 -6.29 -9.69 21.88
C LYS A 55 -6.62 -9.72 23.37
N ASP A 56 -7.16 -8.61 23.90
CA ASP A 56 -7.44 -8.44 25.33
C ASP A 56 -8.64 -9.29 25.80
N SER A 57 -9.63 -9.48 24.93
CA SER A 57 -10.81 -10.32 25.19
C SER A 57 -10.57 -11.83 25.14
N THR A 58 -9.33 -12.30 24.91
CA THR A 58 -9.01 -13.74 24.90
C THR A 58 -8.54 -14.26 26.28
N GLU A 59 -8.25 -13.37 27.25
CA GLU A 59 -7.78 -13.77 28.59
C GLU A 59 -8.90 -13.93 29.63
N GLU A 60 -10.11 -13.39 29.42
CA GLU A 60 -11.25 -13.61 30.32
C GLU A 60 -12.56 -13.98 29.59
N GLY A 61 -13.07 -15.18 29.87
CA GLY A 61 -14.50 -15.49 29.76
C GLY A 61 -15.02 -15.88 28.38
N SER A 62 -14.75 -17.11 27.95
CA SER A 62 -15.57 -17.80 26.96
C SER A 62 -16.96 -18.09 27.52
N VAL A 63 -17.92 -17.19 27.34
CA VAL A 63 -19.35 -17.53 27.31
C VAL A 63 -20.12 -16.60 26.35
N ASN A 64 -20.68 -17.21 25.30
CA ASN A 64 -21.84 -16.75 24.53
C ASN A 64 -21.69 -15.56 23.56
N ALA A 65 -21.06 -15.81 22.41
CA ALA A 65 -21.17 -14.95 21.21
C ALA A 65 -21.75 -15.70 19.98
N ALA A 66 -22.59 -16.72 20.20
CA ALA A 66 -23.24 -17.47 19.14
C ALA A 66 -24.60 -16.88 18.70
N ALA A 67 -25.08 -15.80 19.32
CA ALA A 67 -26.48 -15.38 19.20
C ALA A 67 -26.78 -14.20 18.24
N LEU A 68 -25.79 -13.58 17.58
CA LEU A 68 -26.05 -12.39 16.73
C LEU A 68 -25.63 -12.45 15.25
N GLY A 69 -25.21 -13.60 14.73
CA GLY A 69 -25.19 -13.83 13.27
C GLY A 69 -24.40 -12.83 12.41
N LEU A 70 -23.51 -12.03 12.99
CA LEU A 70 -22.63 -11.12 12.25
C LEU A 70 -21.31 -11.81 11.99
N ASN A 71 -21.11 -12.20 10.73
CA ASN A 71 -19.92 -12.76 10.10
C ASN A 71 -18.61 -12.57 10.89
N SER A 72 -18.20 -13.61 11.61
CA SER A 72 -16.89 -13.75 12.26
C SER A 72 -15.76 -13.88 11.22
N LYS A 73 -15.44 -12.80 10.51
CA LYS A 73 -14.30 -12.72 9.59
C LYS A 73 -13.08 -12.11 10.29
N ALA A 74 -12.68 -12.66 11.43
CA ALA A 74 -11.40 -12.33 12.07
C ALA A 74 -11.10 -13.28 13.24
N LYS A 75 -10.85 -14.55 12.94
CA LYS A 75 -10.19 -15.44 13.90
C LYS A 75 -8.75 -14.93 14.07
N GLY A 76 -8.32 -14.68 15.30
CA GLY A 76 -7.09 -13.96 15.65
C GLY A 76 -5.86 -14.36 14.83
N THR A 77 -5.29 -13.40 14.11
CA THR A 77 -4.07 -13.59 13.30
C THR A 77 -2.98 -12.58 13.65
N GLY A 78 -3.01 -12.01 14.86
CA GLY A 78 -1.90 -11.19 15.35
C GLY A 78 -0.59 -11.98 15.37
N THR A 79 0.53 -11.32 15.09
CA THR A 79 1.86 -11.93 15.25
C THR A 79 2.15 -12.22 16.74
N LYS A 80 3.17 -13.04 17.07
CA LYS A 80 3.54 -13.38 18.46
C LYS A 80 3.70 -12.14 19.37
N ASP A 81 4.03 -10.99 18.79
CA ASP A 81 4.24 -9.73 19.51
C ASP A 81 2.95 -8.91 19.72
N GLY A 82 1.78 -9.39 19.25
CA GLY A 82 0.52 -8.65 19.24
C GLY A 82 0.43 -7.54 18.18
N LYS A 83 1.46 -7.38 17.35
CA LYS A 83 1.46 -6.43 16.24
C LYS A 83 0.61 -6.96 15.07
N PRO A 84 -0.04 -6.07 14.31
CA PRO A 84 -0.84 -6.47 13.16
C PRO A 84 0.01 -7.23 12.15
N ASN A 85 -0.56 -8.29 11.56
CA ASN A 85 0.12 -9.08 10.54
C ASN A 85 0.14 -8.36 9.18
N LYS A 86 0.95 -8.88 8.25
CA LYS A 86 1.09 -8.28 6.90
C LYS A 86 -0.25 -8.11 6.17
N GLY A 87 -1.14 -9.11 6.25
CA GLY A 87 -2.47 -9.02 5.64
C GLY A 87 -3.31 -7.90 6.25
N GLN A 88 -3.32 -7.78 7.58
CA GLN A 88 -4.02 -6.73 8.32
C GLN A 88 -3.47 -5.35 8.00
N ILE A 89 -2.14 -5.19 7.93
CA ILE A 89 -1.50 -3.93 7.53
C ILE A 89 -1.96 -3.53 6.12
N LEU A 90 -1.97 -4.46 5.17
CA LEU A 90 -2.40 -4.19 3.80
C LEU A 90 -3.89 -3.88 3.71
N THR A 91 -4.75 -4.59 4.46
CA THR A 91 -6.18 -4.29 4.51
C THR A 91 -6.44 -2.90 5.08
N GLN A 92 -5.83 -2.58 6.22
CA GLN A 92 -5.99 -1.27 6.85
C GLN A 92 -5.39 -0.13 6.02
N ALA A 93 -4.34 -0.42 5.23
CA ALA A 93 -3.82 0.55 4.27
C ALA A 93 -4.86 0.95 3.22
N VAL A 94 -5.58 -0.03 2.67
CA VAL A 94 -6.62 0.23 1.67
C VAL A 94 -7.77 1.03 2.28
N GLU A 95 -8.20 0.67 3.49
CA GLU A 95 -9.23 1.41 4.22
C GLU A 95 -8.80 2.84 4.53
N TYR A 96 -7.55 3.04 4.96
CA TYR A 96 -7.01 4.38 5.24
C TYR A 96 -6.88 5.23 3.98
N ILE A 97 -6.44 4.67 2.86
CA ILE A 97 -6.39 5.38 1.57
C ILE A 97 -7.80 5.83 1.16
N ALA A 98 -8.79 4.93 1.24
CA ALA A 98 -10.17 5.28 0.91
C ALA A 98 -10.73 6.37 1.83
N HIS A 99 -10.41 6.31 3.12
CA HIS A 99 -10.77 7.34 4.07
C HIS A 99 -10.14 8.70 3.74
N MET A 100 -8.84 8.73 3.43
CA MET A 100 -8.13 9.95 3.03
C MET A 100 -8.65 10.53 1.71
N GLN A 101 -8.95 9.68 0.72
CA GLN A 101 -9.59 10.09 -0.53
C GLN A 101 -10.95 10.76 -0.26
N GLY A 102 -11.77 10.16 0.61
CA GLY A 102 -13.03 10.76 1.03
C GLY A 102 -12.89 12.10 1.73
N GLN A 103 -11.85 12.27 2.58
CA GLN A 103 -11.55 13.56 3.21
C GLN A 103 -11.13 14.63 2.20
N VAL A 104 -10.27 14.27 1.24
CA VAL A 104 -9.87 15.17 0.15
C VAL A 104 -11.09 15.62 -0.63
N ASP A 105 -11.98 14.70 -1.01
CA ASP A 105 -13.19 15.03 -1.76
C ASP A 105 -14.16 15.93 -0.97
N ALA A 106 -14.33 15.66 0.32
CA ALA A 106 -15.17 16.49 1.19
C ALA A 106 -14.61 17.92 1.28
N LYS A 107 -13.31 18.05 1.53
CA LYS A 107 -12.65 19.36 1.61
C LYS A 107 -12.63 20.10 0.28
N ASN A 108 -12.47 19.37 -0.82
CA ASN A 108 -12.55 19.94 -2.17
C ASN A 108 -13.95 20.51 -2.44
N ARG A 109 -15.02 19.83 -2.05
CA ARG A 109 -16.39 20.35 -2.17
C ARG A 109 -16.61 21.62 -1.33
N GLU A 110 -16.17 21.61 -0.07
CA GLU A 110 -16.23 22.79 0.81
C GLU A 110 -15.48 24.00 0.20
N GLU A 111 -14.29 23.75 -0.35
CA GLU A 111 -13.48 24.79 -0.99
C GLU A 111 -14.17 25.39 -2.21
N VAL A 112 -14.78 24.57 -3.08
CA VAL A 112 -15.56 25.03 -4.24
C VAL A 112 -16.72 25.93 -3.81
N GLU A 113 -17.47 25.53 -2.77
CA GLU A 113 -18.57 26.35 -2.24
C GLU A 113 -18.08 27.72 -1.75
N LEU A 114 -16.95 27.75 -1.04
CA LEU A 114 -16.36 29.01 -0.56
C LEU A 114 -15.87 29.88 -1.71
N ILE A 115 -15.24 29.28 -2.72
CA ILE A 115 -14.82 29.96 -3.95
C ILE A 115 -16.01 30.64 -4.65
N ILE A 116 -17.14 29.94 -4.77
CA ILE A 116 -18.35 30.49 -5.37
C ILE A 116 -18.89 31.66 -4.54
N LYS A 117 -19.00 31.50 -3.22
CA LYS A 117 -19.47 32.57 -2.32
C LYS A 117 -18.58 33.81 -2.40
N ILE A 118 -17.26 33.63 -2.44
CA ILE A 118 -16.31 34.75 -2.58
C ILE A 118 -16.50 35.45 -3.94
N LYS A 119 -16.66 34.70 -5.04
CA LYS A 119 -16.93 35.27 -6.37
C LYS A 119 -18.24 36.07 -6.40
N GLU A 120 -19.30 35.55 -5.78
CA GLU A 120 -20.59 36.23 -5.67
C GLU A 120 -20.48 37.52 -4.86
N LEU A 121 -19.84 37.48 -3.69
CA LEU A 121 -19.63 38.64 -2.83
C LEU A 121 -18.73 39.69 -3.48
N SER A 122 -17.64 39.28 -4.13
CA SER A 122 -16.75 40.16 -4.90
C SER A 122 -17.53 40.91 -5.99
N LYS A 123 -18.41 40.21 -6.71
CA LYS A 123 -19.30 40.81 -7.72
C LYS A 123 -20.30 41.81 -7.11
N GLN A 124 -20.88 41.50 -5.96
CA GLN A 124 -21.85 42.37 -5.28
C GLN A 124 -21.19 43.64 -4.73
N MET A 125 -20.00 43.52 -4.14
CA MET A 125 -19.27 44.63 -3.52
C MET A 125 -18.50 45.47 -4.54
N GLY A 126 -18.31 44.97 -5.77
CA GLY A 126 -17.51 45.62 -6.80
C GLY A 126 -16.00 45.66 -6.47
N VAL A 127 -15.55 44.79 -5.55
CA VAL A 127 -14.15 44.71 -5.11
C VAL A 127 -13.52 43.46 -5.72
N PHE A 128 -12.42 43.64 -6.44
CA PHE A 128 -11.64 42.52 -6.97
C PHE A 128 -10.75 41.92 -5.87
N VAL A 129 -10.85 40.60 -5.68
CA VAL A 129 -10.02 39.82 -4.75
C VAL A 129 -8.88 39.19 -5.55
N ASN A 130 -7.65 39.68 -5.35
CA ASN A 130 -6.45 39.26 -6.09
C ASN A 130 -5.40 38.57 -5.20
N ASP A 131 -5.62 38.58 -3.90
CA ASP A 131 -4.76 38.08 -2.85
C ASP A 131 -4.92 36.57 -2.61
N ILE A 132 -5.96 35.95 -3.19
CA ILE A 132 -6.29 34.54 -2.99
C ILE A 132 -6.50 33.86 -4.35
N ASN A 133 -6.10 32.60 -4.47
CA ASN A 133 -6.43 31.77 -5.63
C ASN A 133 -7.92 31.38 -5.58
N ILE A 134 -8.69 31.88 -6.56
CA ILE A 134 -10.13 31.62 -6.69
C ILE A 134 -10.44 30.83 -7.98
N GLN A 135 -9.41 30.42 -8.72
CA GLN A 135 -9.58 29.75 -10.00
C GLN A 135 -9.61 28.24 -9.86
N ASN A 136 -8.67 27.70 -9.10
CA ASN A 136 -8.50 26.26 -8.93
C ASN A 136 -8.53 25.91 -7.45
N THR A 137 -8.97 24.70 -7.11
CA THR A 137 -8.91 24.24 -5.72
C THR A 137 -7.49 23.81 -5.33
N SER A 138 -7.22 23.80 -4.04
CA SER A 138 -5.97 23.30 -3.49
C SER A 138 -5.68 21.84 -3.91
N ALA A 139 -6.73 21.02 -4.02
CA ALA A 139 -6.64 19.64 -4.48
C ALA A 139 -6.20 19.56 -5.94
N GLU A 140 -6.77 20.37 -6.85
CA GLU A 140 -6.38 20.40 -8.26
C GLU A 140 -4.91 20.81 -8.44
N VAL A 141 -4.45 21.79 -7.65
CA VAL A 141 -3.05 22.24 -7.65
C VAL A 141 -2.12 21.13 -7.13
N ALA A 142 -2.49 20.43 -6.06
CA ALA A 142 -1.69 19.35 -5.50
C ALA A 142 -1.63 18.13 -6.42
N LEU A 143 -2.75 17.76 -7.05
CA LEU A 143 -2.81 16.68 -8.04
C LEU A 143 -1.96 17.00 -9.28
N ALA A 144 -1.95 18.25 -9.73
CA ALA A 144 -1.08 18.67 -10.83
C ALA A 144 0.40 18.40 -10.54
N ARG A 145 0.86 18.67 -9.31
CA ARG A 145 2.27 18.44 -8.91
C ARG A 145 2.70 16.98 -8.99
N ILE A 146 1.77 16.06 -8.77
CA ILE A 146 2.04 14.62 -8.92
C ILE A 146 1.77 14.12 -10.35
N GLY A 147 1.44 15.02 -11.29
CA GLY A 147 1.16 14.69 -12.68
C GLY A 147 -0.25 14.11 -12.91
N VAL A 148 -1.22 14.44 -12.05
CA VAL A 148 -2.59 13.93 -12.12
C VAL A 148 -3.58 15.09 -12.32
N GLY A 149 -4.58 14.89 -13.18
CA GLY A 149 -5.68 15.83 -13.39
C GLY A 149 -5.43 16.86 -14.51
N PRO A 150 -6.42 17.73 -14.78
CA PRO A 150 -6.42 18.62 -15.95
C PRO A 150 -5.34 19.71 -15.92
N LEU A 151 -4.83 20.05 -14.74
CA LEU A 151 -3.77 21.04 -14.55
C LEU A 151 -2.35 20.43 -14.65
N ALA A 152 -2.22 19.11 -14.82
CA ALA A 152 -0.93 18.42 -14.86
C ALA A 152 -0.09 18.75 -16.11
N ASP A 153 -0.73 19.05 -17.23
CA ASP A 153 -0.07 19.41 -18.50
C ASP A 153 0.20 20.91 -18.63
N ALA A 154 -0.21 21.72 -17.65
CA ALA A 154 0.12 23.14 -17.66
C ALA A 154 1.64 23.29 -17.51
N PRO A 155 2.31 24.11 -18.33
CA PRO A 155 3.74 24.37 -18.23
C PRO A 155 4.02 25.25 -16.99
N GLY A 156 3.94 24.65 -15.81
CA GLY A 156 4.41 25.23 -14.56
C GLY A 156 5.88 24.85 -14.36
N GLU A 157 6.73 25.83 -14.11
CA GLU A 157 8.12 25.65 -13.68
C GLU A 157 8.17 24.95 -12.33
N PHE A 158 8.15 23.61 -12.31
CA PHE A 158 8.38 22.86 -11.08
C PHE A 158 9.30 21.68 -11.39
N ASP A 159 10.47 21.71 -10.76
CA ASP A 159 11.49 20.67 -10.81
C ASP A 159 10.84 19.29 -10.64
N ARG A 160 10.86 18.51 -11.72
CA ARG A 160 10.72 17.06 -11.62
C ARG A 160 11.97 16.57 -10.90
N ASP A 161 11.97 16.63 -9.57
CA ASP A 161 12.95 15.92 -8.77
C ASP A 161 12.92 14.47 -9.25
N GLN A 162 14.04 14.10 -9.87
CA GLN A 162 14.28 12.81 -10.49
C GLN A 162 14.40 11.74 -9.41
N ASN A 163 13.34 11.47 -8.66
CA ASN A 163 13.19 10.20 -7.96
C ASN A 163 12.66 9.15 -8.94
N ASN A 164 13.42 9.02 -10.03
CA ASN A 164 13.33 7.93 -10.97
C ASN A 164 13.77 6.70 -10.17
N ASN A 165 12.79 6.03 -9.55
CA ASN A 165 13.00 4.70 -9.02
C ASN A 165 13.48 3.86 -10.20
N ASN A 166 14.80 3.66 -10.27
CA ASN A 166 15.45 2.73 -11.17
C ASN A 166 14.89 1.34 -10.88
N PHE A 167 13.75 1.03 -11.50
CA PHE A 167 13.18 -0.30 -11.57
C PHE A 167 14.10 -1.08 -12.51
N ASP A 168 15.16 -1.63 -11.93
CA ASP A 168 15.96 -2.68 -12.57
C ASP A 168 15.07 -3.93 -12.66
N TYR A 169 14.25 -3.96 -13.70
CA TYR A 169 13.46 -5.12 -14.10
C TYR A 169 14.43 -6.10 -14.78
N GLY A 170 15.12 -6.88 -13.96
CA GLY A 170 16.15 -7.81 -14.39
C GLY A 170 15.71 -8.73 -15.53
N GLY A 171 16.34 -8.53 -16.68
CA GLY A 171 16.79 -9.55 -17.64
C GLY A 171 15.77 -10.58 -18.10
N TYR A 172 15.07 -10.27 -19.20
CA TYR A 172 14.32 -11.25 -20.00
C TYR A 172 14.97 -11.54 -21.36
N ASP A 173 16.19 -11.06 -21.59
CA ASP A 173 16.79 -11.06 -22.94
C ASP A 173 17.55 -12.34 -23.30
N GLU A 174 17.57 -13.38 -22.45
CA GLU A 174 18.48 -14.53 -22.64
C GLU A 174 17.79 -15.88 -22.91
N TYR A 175 16.72 -15.90 -23.72
CA TYR A 175 16.21 -17.15 -24.32
C TYR A 175 15.85 -17.00 -25.81
N GLY A 176 16.63 -16.21 -26.54
CA GLY A 176 16.34 -15.83 -27.92
C GLY A 176 17.48 -15.99 -28.93
N SER A 177 18.45 -16.87 -28.71
CA SER A 177 19.36 -17.29 -29.80
C SER A 177 20.04 -18.63 -29.50
N GLY A 178 19.38 -19.72 -29.86
CA GLY A 178 20.00 -21.03 -30.07
C GLY A 178 19.90 -21.35 -31.55
N ALA A 179 21.06 -21.52 -32.18
CA ALA A 179 21.25 -21.90 -33.58
C ALA A 179 20.69 -23.31 -33.90
#